data_AF-A0A3M8RKC1-F1
#
_entry.id   AF-A0A3M8RKC1-F1
#
_cell.length_a   1.000
_cell.length_b   1.000
_cell.length_c   1.000
_cell.angle_alpha   90.00
_cell.angle_beta   90.00
_cell.angle_gamma   90.00
#
_symmetry.space_group_name_H-M   'P 1'
#
loop_
_entity.id
_entity.type
_entity.pdbx_description
1 polymer ?
#
loop_
_entity_poly.entity_id
_entity_poly.type
_entity_poly.pdbx_seq_one_letter_code
_entity_poly.pdbx_strand_id
1 'polypeptide(L)'
;MRYPFLSLCRPMLRSGSFIALSLLAPAAQAVQIMGNSAPYLSVGAGVFNLVGAVNAYGYNHTPAEINVEYQTGDKLYGIGFAWGLLANSDGGVDGYGGLYSNIALTPHWILTPLAALSGYRQGSSKDLGSTFLFRLELGLAYQLDNGSRVGLKIAHLSNGDLYARNPGENEVLLTYAFPLD
;
A
#
# COMPACT_ATOMS: atom_id res chain seq x y z
N MET A 1 7.84 -44.25 -81.66
CA MET A 1 8.17 -44.86 -80.35
C MET A 1 7.09 -44.41 -79.36
N ARG A 2 6.15 -45.28 -79.01
CA ARG A 2 6.02 -45.97 -77.70
C ARG A 2 5.70 -45.04 -76.50
N TYR A 3 4.44 -45.13 -76.04
CA TYR A 3 3.90 -44.79 -74.69
C TYR A 3 4.61 -45.61 -73.57
N PRO A 4 4.56 -45.29 -72.23
CA PRO A 4 3.32 -45.10 -71.45
C PRO A 4 3.29 -44.24 -70.14
N PHE A 5 2.04 -44.01 -69.69
CA PHE A 5 1.45 -43.86 -68.34
C PHE A 5 2.31 -43.91 -67.06
N LEU A 6 2.03 -42.98 -66.12
CA LEU A 6 1.91 -43.16 -64.65
C LEU A 6 1.06 -41.98 -64.11
N SER A 7 -0.21 -42.15 -63.76
CA SER A 7 -0.81 -42.66 -62.50
C SER A 7 -0.68 -41.75 -61.27
N LEU A 8 -1.86 -41.46 -60.73
CA LEU A 8 -2.28 -40.72 -59.53
C LEU A 8 -1.33 -40.70 -58.32
N CYS A 9 -1.31 -39.55 -57.62
CA CYS A 9 -1.82 -39.49 -56.24
C CYS A 9 -2.12 -38.05 -55.82
N ARG A 10 -3.40 -37.69 -55.64
CA ARG A 10 -3.81 -36.47 -54.93
C ARG A 10 -3.71 -36.77 -53.43
N PRO A 11 -2.95 -36.01 -52.62
CA PRO A 11 -3.11 -36.10 -51.18
C PRO A 11 -4.49 -35.52 -50.83
N MET A 12 -5.38 -36.39 -50.35
CA MET A 12 -6.60 -36.00 -49.64
C MET A 12 -6.18 -35.18 -48.41
N LEU A 13 -6.33 -33.86 -48.49
CA LEU A 13 -6.25 -33.00 -47.32
C LEU A 13 -7.52 -33.28 -46.49
N ARG A 14 -7.39 -34.15 -45.48
CA ARG A 14 -8.45 -34.38 -44.50
C ARG A 14 -8.61 -33.10 -43.69
N SER A 15 -9.72 -32.40 -43.94
CA SER A 15 -10.19 -31.26 -43.16
C SER A 15 -10.52 -31.73 -41.74
N GLY A 16 -9.52 -31.76 -40.86
CA GLY A 16 -9.72 -31.92 -39.43
C GLY A 16 -10.20 -30.59 -38.86
N SER A 17 -11.51 -30.43 -38.74
CA SER A 17 -12.08 -29.33 -37.95
C SER A 17 -11.74 -29.55 -36.48
N PHE A 18 -10.71 -28.87 -36.00
CA PHE A 18 -10.45 -28.75 -34.57
C PHE A 18 -11.43 -27.72 -34.00
N ILE A 19 -12.51 -28.19 -33.39
CA ILE A 19 -13.32 -27.36 -32.51
C ILE A 19 -12.50 -27.17 -31.23
N ALA A 20 -11.81 -26.04 -31.12
CA ALA A 20 -11.18 -25.62 -29.87
C ALA A 20 -12.29 -25.16 -28.92
N LEU A 21 -12.70 -26.05 -28.02
CA LEU A 21 -13.58 -25.70 -26.92
C LEU A 21 -12.77 -24.87 -25.91
N SER A 22 -12.81 -23.54 -26.06
CA SER A 22 -12.22 -22.62 -25.10
C SER A 22 -13.03 -22.65 -23.80
N LEU A 23 -12.57 -23.44 -22.84
CA LEU A 23 -13.05 -23.38 -21.46
C LEU A 23 -12.73 -21.98 -20.91
N LEU A 24 -13.76 -21.15 -20.74
CA LEU A 24 -13.67 -19.91 -19.98
C LEU A 24 -13.52 -20.29 -18.50
N ALA A 25 -12.30 -20.60 -18.08
CA ALA A 25 -11.97 -20.61 -16.67
C ALA A 25 -12.09 -19.16 -16.15
N PRO A 26 -12.80 -18.90 -15.04
CA PRO A 26 -12.73 -17.60 -14.40
C PRO A 26 -11.27 -17.37 -14.02
N ALA A 27 -10.65 -16.35 -14.63
CA ALA A 27 -9.30 -15.96 -14.26
C ALA A 27 -9.31 -15.54 -12.80
N ALA A 28 -8.77 -16.38 -11.91
CA ALA A 28 -8.46 -15.98 -10.56
C ALA A 28 -7.54 -14.75 -10.67
N GLN A 29 -8.04 -13.61 -10.21
CA GLN A 29 -7.25 -12.38 -10.21
C GLN A 29 -6.10 -12.59 -9.23
N ALA A 30 -4.88 -12.65 -9.75
CA ALA A 30 -3.70 -12.84 -8.93
C ALA A 30 -3.43 -11.56 -8.13
N VAL A 31 -3.08 -11.72 -6.84
CA VAL A 31 -2.52 -10.64 -6.03
C VAL A 31 -1.27 -10.12 -6.73
N GLN A 32 -1.19 -8.81 -6.98
CA GLN A 32 -0.14 -8.21 -7.80
C GLN A 32 0.54 -7.05 -7.08
N ILE A 33 1.88 -7.08 -7.02
CA ILE A 33 2.68 -5.91 -6.67
C ILE A 33 2.60 -4.89 -7.82
N MET A 34 2.17 -3.68 -7.52
CA MET A 34 1.99 -2.61 -8.52
C MET A 34 3.32 -1.93 -8.82
N GLY A 35 3.62 -1.73 -10.11
CA GLY A 35 4.79 -1.00 -10.57
C GLY A 35 4.60 0.52 -10.57
N ASN A 36 5.23 1.21 -11.52
CA ASN A 36 5.10 2.66 -11.68
C ASN A 36 3.64 3.08 -11.86
N SER A 37 3.29 4.24 -11.32
CA SER A 37 1.96 4.84 -11.39
C SER A 37 2.07 6.36 -11.34
N ALA A 38 0.94 7.06 -11.39
CA ALA A 38 0.89 8.43 -10.89
C ALA A 38 1.40 8.49 -9.44
N PRO A 39 2.11 9.55 -9.03
CA PRO A 39 2.31 9.87 -7.62
C PRO A 39 0.97 10.16 -6.96
N TYR A 40 0.88 9.99 -5.63
CA TYR A 40 -0.33 10.25 -4.87
C TYR A 40 -0.06 11.25 -3.75
N LEU A 41 -1.03 12.14 -3.51
CA LEU A 41 -1.12 12.89 -2.27
C LEU A 41 -2.33 12.37 -1.49
N SER A 42 -2.12 12.03 -0.22
CA SER A 42 -3.14 11.59 0.70
C SER A 42 -3.32 12.58 1.83
N VAL A 43 -4.57 12.76 2.24
CA VAL A 43 -4.94 13.42 3.49
C VAL A 43 -5.69 12.41 4.35
N GLY A 44 -5.46 12.47 5.65
CA GLY A 44 -6.08 11.57 6.62
C GLY A 44 -6.57 12.30 7.87
N ALA A 45 -7.56 11.70 8.51
CA ALA A 45 -8.04 12.11 9.83
C ALA A 45 -8.33 10.86 10.67
N GLY A 46 -8.04 10.94 11.96
CA GLY A 46 -8.19 9.79 12.85
C GLY A 46 -7.76 10.08 14.27
N VAL A 47 -7.11 9.10 14.88
CA VAL A 47 -6.74 9.14 16.30
C VAL A 47 -5.36 8.54 16.55
N PHE A 48 -4.64 9.18 17.45
CA PHE A 48 -3.32 8.77 17.95
C PHE A 48 -3.45 8.07 19.29
N ASN A 49 -2.56 7.14 19.63
CA ASN A 49 -2.57 6.36 20.87
C ASN A 49 -3.88 5.55 21.08
N LEU A 50 -4.32 4.84 20.04
CA LEU A 50 -5.47 3.95 20.03
C LEU A 50 -5.05 2.48 20.22
N VAL A 51 -5.51 1.83 21.29
CA VAL A 51 -5.33 0.39 21.63
C VAL A 51 -3.90 -0.04 22.00
N GLY A 52 -3.81 -0.87 23.05
CA GLY A 52 -2.63 -1.72 23.33
C GLY A 52 -1.45 -1.08 24.04
N ALA A 53 -1.37 0.25 24.12
CA ALA A 53 -0.43 0.89 25.02
C ALA A 53 -0.93 0.76 26.46
N VAL A 54 -0.27 -0.11 27.22
CA VAL A 54 -0.23 -0.08 28.68
C VAL A 54 -0.10 1.38 29.12
N ASN A 55 -0.66 1.74 30.28
CA ASN A 55 -0.39 2.99 30.99
C ASN A 55 1.09 3.12 31.38
N ALA A 56 2.01 2.95 30.44
CA ALA A 56 3.41 3.23 30.58
C ALA A 56 3.51 4.75 30.71
N TYR A 57 3.77 5.18 31.93
CA TYR A 57 4.01 6.58 32.29
C TYR A 57 2.77 7.50 32.31
N GLY A 58 1.56 6.93 32.36
CA GLY A 58 0.34 7.65 32.78
C GLY A 58 -0.39 8.44 31.69
N TYR A 59 0.08 8.43 30.44
CA TYR A 59 -0.65 9.05 29.33
C TYR A 59 -1.73 8.08 28.81
N ASN A 60 -3.00 8.46 28.99
CA ASN A 60 -4.18 7.65 28.64
C ASN A 60 -5.16 8.39 27.70
N HIS A 61 -4.69 9.46 27.06
CA HIS A 61 -5.46 10.24 26.11
C HIS A 61 -5.32 9.68 24.69
N THR A 62 -6.37 9.84 23.90
CA THR A 62 -6.42 9.44 22.49
C THR A 62 -6.75 10.70 21.69
N PRO A 63 -5.75 11.54 21.37
CA PRO A 63 -5.99 12.80 20.70
C PRO A 63 -6.41 12.58 19.24
N ALA A 64 -7.21 13.52 18.71
CA ALA A 64 -7.55 13.53 17.29
C ALA A 64 -6.30 13.84 16.46
N GLU A 65 -6.20 13.24 15.28
CA GLU A 65 -5.04 13.32 14.42
C GLU A 65 -5.43 13.69 12.98
N ILE A 66 -4.55 14.44 12.31
CA ILE A 66 -4.57 14.65 10.87
C ILE A 66 -3.24 14.21 10.27
N ASN A 67 -3.29 13.74 9.03
CA ASN A 67 -2.14 13.26 8.28
C ASN A 67 -2.14 13.83 6.85
N VAL A 68 -0.94 14.08 6.32
CA VAL A 68 -0.70 14.31 4.90
C VAL A 68 0.46 13.43 4.47
N GLU A 69 0.32 12.68 3.38
CA GLU A 69 1.36 11.79 2.86
C GLU A 69 1.48 11.91 1.34
N TYR A 70 2.71 12.05 0.85
CA TYR A 70 3.07 11.99 -0.55
C TYR A 70 3.78 10.67 -0.86
N GLN A 71 3.31 9.97 -1.88
CA GLN A 71 3.89 8.71 -2.38
C GLN A 71 4.42 8.90 -3.82
N THR A 72 5.66 8.47 -4.08
CA THR A 72 6.25 8.56 -5.43
C THR A 72 5.51 7.70 -6.45
N GLY A 73 5.40 8.18 -7.68
CA GLY A 73 4.88 7.39 -8.81
C GLY A 73 5.86 6.32 -9.27
N ASP A 74 7.13 6.71 -9.40
CA ASP A 74 8.24 5.83 -9.77
C ASP A 74 8.58 4.83 -8.66
N LYS A 75 8.74 3.57 -9.05
CA LYS A 75 9.03 2.45 -8.15
C LYS A 75 10.12 1.56 -8.72
N LEU A 76 11.00 1.09 -7.84
CA LEU A 76 11.98 0.06 -8.16
C LEU A 76 11.44 -1.29 -7.69
N TYR A 77 11.18 -2.21 -8.63
CA TYR A 77 10.57 -3.53 -8.33
C TYR A 77 9.27 -3.44 -7.50
N GLY A 78 8.47 -2.38 -7.72
CA GLY A 78 7.22 -2.15 -6.99
C GLY A 78 7.37 -1.54 -5.60
N ILE A 79 8.59 -1.11 -5.25
CA ILE A 79 8.89 -0.37 -4.02
C ILE A 79 9.08 1.11 -4.37
N GLY A 80 8.25 1.97 -3.76
CA GLY A 80 8.35 3.42 -3.88
C GLY A 80 8.83 4.05 -2.58
N PHE A 81 8.98 5.38 -2.61
CA PHE A 81 9.30 6.18 -1.42
C PHE A 81 8.10 7.05 -1.04
N ALA A 82 7.92 7.29 0.26
CA ALA A 82 6.87 8.14 0.78
C ALA A 82 7.42 9.13 1.81
N TRP A 83 6.80 10.30 1.88
CA TRP A 83 7.01 11.30 2.93
C TRP A 83 5.67 11.66 3.52
N GLY A 84 5.60 11.79 4.84
CA GLY A 84 4.37 12.25 5.48
C GLY A 84 4.61 13.10 6.71
N LEU A 85 3.54 13.77 7.10
CA LEU A 85 3.44 14.60 8.27
C LEU A 85 2.14 14.26 8.98
N LEU A 86 2.20 14.15 10.30
CA LEU A 86 1.02 14.06 11.15
C LEU A 86 1.07 15.11 12.26
N ALA A 87 -0.11 15.54 12.68
CA ALA A 87 -0.28 16.41 13.83
C ALA A 87 -1.51 15.99 14.61
N ASN A 88 -1.42 16.03 15.94
CA ASN A 88 -2.53 15.68 16.82
C ASN A 88 -2.99 16.84 17.71
N SER A 89 -4.19 16.70 18.29
CA SER A 89 -4.84 17.75 19.08
C SER A 89 -4.12 18.12 20.37
N ASP A 90 -3.19 17.29 20.84
CA ASP A 90 -2.36 17.56 22.01
C ASP A 90 -1.02 18.24 21.62
N GLY A 91 -0.89 18.63 20.34
CA GLY A 91 0.25 19.38 19.82
C GLY A 91 1.47 18.52 19.48
N GLY A 92 1.29 17.20 19.44
CA GLY A 92 2.29 16.28 18.90
C GLY A 92 2.37 16.41 17.38
N VAL A 93 3.60 16.41 16.84
CA VAL A 93 3.87 16.48 15.40
C VAL A 93 4.95 15.46 15.06
N ASP A 94 4.73 14.65 14.04
CA ASP A 94 5.72 13.71 13.50
C ASP A 94 5.89 13.94 12.01
N GLY A 95 7.12 13.86 11.53
CA GLY A 95 7.44 13.81 10.11
C GLY A 95 8.24 12.57 9.79
N TYR A 96 7.84 11.86 8.73
CA TYR A 96 8.42 10.56 8.38
C TYR A 96 8.77 10.45 6.91
N GLY A 97 9.72 9.57 6.62
CA GLY A 97 10.14 9.20 5.28
C GLY A 97 10.50 7.71 5.22
N GLY A 98 10.03 7.01 4.19
CA GLY A 98 10.20 5.57 4.13
C GLY A 98 9.83 4.91 2.82
N LEU A 99 9.85 3.58 2.85
CA LEU A 99 9.56 2.73 1.72
C LEU A 99 8.14 2.19 1.83
N TYR A 100 7.48 2.09 0.69
CA TYR A 100 6.13 1.53 0.60
C TYR A 100 5.99 0.65 -0.64
N SER A 101 4.97 -0.21 -0.64
CA SER A 101 4.58 -0.96 -1.83
C SER A 101 3.06 -1.02 -1.94
N ASN A 102 2.52 -0.85 -3.15
CA ASN A 102 1.09 -1.05 -3.40
C ASN A 102 0.88 -2.49 -3.90
N ILE A 103 -0.02 -3.22 -3.24
CA ILE A 103 -0.38 -4.60 -3.57
C ILE A 103 -1.86 -4.62 -3.95
N ALA A 104 -2.15 -4.82 -5.23
CA ALA A 104 -3.51 -5.01 -5.71
C ALA A 104 -4.02 -6.39 -5.28
N LEU A 105 -5.01 -6.42 -4.39
CA LEU A 105 -5.72 -7.63 -3.99
C LEU A 105 -6.83 -7.97 -4.99
N THR A 106 -7.45 -6.93 -5.54
CA THR A 106 -8.40 -6.95 -6.66
C THR A 106 -8.16 -5.70 -7.52
N PRO A 107 -8.88 -5.48 -8.63
CA PRO A 107 -8.78 -4.24 -9.41
C PRO A 107 -9.05 -2.95 -8.62
N HIS A 108 -9.77 -3.03 -7.50
CA HIS A 108 -10.13 -1.86 -6.70
C HIS A 108 -9.56 -1.90 -5.27
N TRP A 109 -9.24 -3.07 -4.71
CA TRP A 109 -8.69 -3.15 -3.36
C TRP A 109 -7.17 -3.18 -3.37
N ILE A 110 -6.56 -2.20 -2.70
CA ILE A 110 -5.11 -2.01 -2.64
C ILE A 110 -4.65 -2.07 -1.19
N LEU A 111 -3.77 -3.01 -0.89
CA LEU A 111 -3.06 -3.11 0.38
C LEU A 111 -1.71 -2.42 0.27
N THR A 112 -1.34 -1.61 1.26
CA THR A 112 -0.13 -0.78 1.24
C THR A 112 0.64 -0.93 2.55
N PRO A 113 1.64 -1.83 2.63
CA PRO A 113 2.62 -1.75 3.70
C PRO A 113 3.57 -0.56 3.50
N LEU A 114 3.94 0.09 4.59
CA LEU A 114 4.95 1.14 4.63
C LEU A 114 5.83 0.98 5.88
N ALA A 115 7.14 1.19 5.71
CA ALA A 115 8.11 1.24 6.79
C ALA A 115 8.96 2.50 6.65
N ALA A 116 9.03 3.30 7.71
CA ALA A 116 9.66 4.60 7.70
C ALA A 116 10.47 4.90 8.96
N LEU A 117 11.38 5.85 8.82
CA LEU A 117 12.00 6.55 9.94
C LEU A 117 11.28 7.88 10.14
N SER A 118 11.15 8.32 11.37
CA SER A 118 10.45 9.55 11.69
C SER A 118 11.12 10.40 12.78
N GLY A 119 10.72 11.67 12.79
CA GLY A 119 11.11 12.68 13.75
C GLY A 119 9.88 13.25 14.47
N TYR A 120 9.77 12.96 15.76
CA TYR A 120 8.64 13.32 16.61
C TYR A 120 8.96 14.46 17.56
N ARG A 121 8.08 15.45 17.58
CA ARG A 121 8.01 16.52 18.58
C ARG A 121 6.74 16.34 19.40
N GLN A 122 6.91 15.99 20.67
CA GLN A 122 5.83 15.60 21.58
C GLN A 122 4.72 16.64 21.80
N GLY A 123 5.06 17.92 22.00
CA GLY A 123 4.08 18.87 22.52
C GLY A 123 3.55 18.42 23.89
N SER A 124 2.23 18.41 24.08
CA SER A 124 1.57 17.82 25.27
C SER A 124 1.08 16.39 25.03
N SER A 125 1.42 15.79 23.88
CA SER A 125 1.02 14.43 23.52
C SER A 125 1.91 13.39 24.23
N LYS A 126 1.74 12.12 23.86
CA LYS A 126 2.43 10.99 24.50
C LYS A 126 3.95 11.10 24.35
N ASP A 127 4.68 10.94 25.45
CA ASP A 127 6.14 10.79 25.38
C ASP A 127 6.47 9.43 24.77
N LEU A 128 7.18 9.42 23.64
CA LEU A 128 7.62 8.20 22.92
C LEU A 128 9.07 7.81 23.25
N GLY A 129 9.70 8.50 24.21
CA GLY A 129 11.03 8.21 24.72
C GLY A 129 12.18 8.68 23.83
N SER A 130 11.89 9.20 22.63
CA SER A 130 12.87 9.67 21.65
C SER A 130 12.21 10.60 20.62
N THR A 131 13.01 11.49 20.03
CA THR A 131 12.64 12.22 18.80
C THR A 131 12.70 11.31 17.58
N PHE A 132 13.64 10.36 17.53
CA PHE A 132 13.76 9.44 16.41
C PHE A 132 12.95 8.17 16.65
N LEU A 133 12.08 7.83 15.70
CA LEU A 133 11.20 6.67 15.77
C LEU A 133 11.22 5.86 14.46
N PHE A 134 10.78 4.62 14.57
CA PHE A 134 10.36 3.79 13.46
C PHE A 134 8.84 3.86 13.35
N ARG A 135 8.33 3.99 12.12
CA ARG A 135 6.91 3.89 11.77
C ARG A 135 6.71 2.64 10.92
N LEU A 136 5.81 1.77 11.37
CA LEU A 136 5.29 0.66 10.57
C LEU A 136 3.81 0.88 10.31
N GLU A 137 3.42 0.93 9.05
CA GLU A 137 2.08 1.25 8.62
C GLU A 137 1.52 0.16 7.70
N LEU A 138 0.22 -0.08 7.82
CA LEU A 138 -0.54 -0.90 6.88
C LEU A 138 -1.83 -0.15 6.49
N GLY A 139 -1.94 0.15 5.20
CA GLY A 139 -3.13 0.75 4.60
C GLY A 139 -3.93 -0.26 3.79
N LEU A 140 -5.26 -0.17 3.85
CA LEU A 140 -6.17 -0.84 2.91
C LEU A 140 -7.08 0.22 2.30
N ALA A 141 -7.07 0.33 0.98
CA ALA A 141 -7.84 1.33 0.26
C ALA A 141 -8.68 0.71 -0.87
N TYR A 142 -9.83 1.32 -1.10
CA TYR A 142 -10.66 1.12 -2.28
C TYR A 142 -10.38 2.23 -3.29
N GLN A 143 -9.93 1.85 -4.48
CA GLN A 143 -9.70 2.74 -5.60
C GLN A 143 -11.01 2.97 -6.36
N LEU A 144 -11.33 4.24 -6.58
CA LEU A 144 -12.48 4.71 -7.36
C LEU A 144 -12.12 4.77 -8.84
N ASP A 145 -13.15 4.85 -9.71
CA ASP A 145 -12.98 4.90 -11.16
C ASP A 145 -12.14 6.09 -11.65
N ASN A 146 -12.14 7.19 -10.88
CA ASN A 146 -11.30 8.37 -11.15
C ASN A 146 -9.85 8.22 -10.66
N GLY A 147 -9.44 7.03 -10.21
CA GLY A 147 -8.12 6.73 -9.70
C GLY A 147 -7.88 7.11 -8.24
N SER A 148 -8.69 7.99 -7.64
CA SER A 148 -8.58 8.33 -6.23
C SER A 148 -8.90 7.14 -5.32
N ARG A 149 -8.46 7.19 -4.07
CA ARG A 149 -8.52 6.06 -3.12
C ARG A 149 -9.11 6.52 -1.80
N VAL A 150 -10.09 5.78 -1.28
CA VAL A 150 -10.61 5.93 0.08
C VAL A 150 -10.11 4.74 0.88
N GLY A 151 -9.47 4.96 2.03
CA GLY A 151 -8.86 3.85 2.76
C GLY A 151 -8.75 4.06 4.25
N LEU A 152 -8.44 2.97 4.95
CA LEU A 152 -8.05 2.97 6.34
C LEU A 152 -6.55 2.68 6.44
N LYS A 153 -5.86 3.38 7.33
CA LYS A 153 -4.49 3.08 7.71
C LYS A 153 -4.41 2.80 9.21
N ILE A 154 -3.56 1.85 9.57
CA ILE A 154 -3.08 1.67 10.94
C ILE A 154 -1.58 1.83 10.93
N ALA A 155 -1.02 2.48 11.95
CA ALA A 155 0.42 2.55 12.10
C ALA A 155 0.85 2.37 13.55
N HIS A 156 2.09 1.91 13.73
CA HIS A 156 2.77 1.79 15.01
C HIS A 156 4.05 2.62 14.98
N LEU A 157 4.19 3.55 15.93
CA LEU A 157 5.39 4.33 16.13
C LEU A 157 6.11 3.86 17.39
N SER A 158 7.42 3.62 17.29
CA SER A 158 8.25 3.22 18.44
C SER A 158 9.70 3.61 18.24
N ASN A 159 10.49 3.69 19.31
CA ASN A 159 11.93 3.88 19.18
C ASN A 159 12.72 2.56 19.08
N GLY A 160 12.02 1.43 18.94
CA GLY A 160 12.64 0.11 18.77
C GLY A 160 13.54 -0.34 19.92
N ASP A 161 13.27 0.14 21.14
CA ASP A 161 14.08 -0.08 22.34
C ASP A 161 15.53 0.42 22.22
N LEU A 162 15.80 1.37 21.33
CA LEU A 162 17.10 2.06 21.22
C LEU A 162 17.37 2.98 22.42
N TYR A 163 16.33 3.29 23.20
CA TYR A 163 16.40 4.15 24.38
C TYR A 163 15.79 3.45 25.60
N ALA A 164 16.06 4.00 26.78
CA ALA A 164 15.65 3.39 28.06
C ALA A 164 14.13 3.23 28.24
N ARG A 165 13.31 3.96 27.48
CA ARG A 165 11.85 3.84 27.48
C ARG A 165 11.36 3.75 26.05
N ASN A 166 10.45 2.84 25.77
CA ASN A 166 9.77 2.73 24.49
C ASN A 166 8.28 2.47 24.72
N PRO A 167 7.50 3.51 25.01
CA PRO A 167 6.06 3.35 25.27
C PRO A 167 5.31 2.90 24.02
N GLY A 168 5.84 3.24 22.84
CA GLY A 168 5.20 3.09 21.54
C GLY A 168 3.86 3.82 21.46
N GLU A 169 3.25 3.86 20.28
CA GLU A 169 1.84 4.23 20.11
C GLU A 169 1.28 3.59 18.83
N ASN A 170 -0.04 3.55 18.73
CA ASN A 170 -0.72 3.04 17.56
C ASN A 170 -1.77 4.06 17.13
N GLU A 171 -1.85 4.31 15.84
CA GLU A 171 -2.82 5.24 15.25
C GLU A 171 -3.74 4.51 14.27
N VAL A 172 -4.91 5.10 14.05
CA VAL A 172 -5.86 4.67 13.02
C VAL A 172 -6.38 5.89 12.28
N LEU A 173 -6.28 5.87 10.96
CA LEU A 173 -6.65 6.98 10.07
C LEU A 173 -7.66 6.53 9.02
N LEU A 174 -8.69 7.35 8.78
CA LEU A 174 -9.43 7.36 7.53
C LEU A 174 -8.73 8.29 6.56
N THR A 175 -8.55 7.85 5.32
CA THR A 175 -7.74 8.55 4.32
C THR A 175 -8.48 8.72 3.00
N TYR A 176 -8.17 9.82 2.34
CA TYR A 176 -8.47 10.05 0.94
C TYR A 176 -7.17 10.37 0.22
N ALA A 177 -6.89 9.68 -0.89
CA ALA A 177 -5.71 9.91 -1.71
C ALA A 177 -6.10 10.17 -3.15
N PHE A 178 -5.47 11.15 -3.78
CA PHE A 178 -5.70 11.48 -5.18
C PHE A 178 -4.40 11.38 -5.97
N PRO A 179 -4.47 10.86 -7.21
CA PRO A 179 -3.32 10.86 -8.10
C PRO A 179 -2.95 12.29 -8.48
N LEU A 180 -1.67 12.53 -8.71
CA LEU A 180 -1.11 13.79 -9.21
C LEU A 180 -0.65 13.59 -10.66
N ASP A 181 -0.92 14.58 -11.50
CA ASP A 181 -0.55 14.62 -12.93
C ASP A 181 0.79 15.35 -13.16
#